data_AF-A0A7Y2KZF7-F1
#
_entry.id   AF-A0A7Y2KZF7-F1
#
_cell.length_a   1.000
_cell.length_b   1.000
_cell.length_c   1.000
_cell.angle_alpha   90.00
_cell.angle_beta   90.00
_cell.angle_gamma   90.00
#
_symmetry.space_group_name_H-M   'P 1'
#
loop_
_entity.id
_entity.type
_entity.pdbx_description
1 polymer ?
#
loop_
_entity_poly.entity_id
_entity_poly.type
_entity_poly.pdbx_seq_one_letter_code
_entity_poly.pdbx_strand_id
1 'polypeptide(L)' 'LSSPKETVYSLSAEPEHQAFDPLEAMRTPYRIDILQPLYFVLPDLKRLFDLAHEDIMGMVEKGMTMGLHAPKFAPKPKAA' A
#
# COMPACT_ATOMS: atom_id res chain seq x y z
N LEU A 1 -9.05 -6.01 10.10
CA LEU A 1 -9.03 -7.44 10.52
C LEU A 1 -10.43 -8.09 10.52
N SER A 2 -11.34 -7.66 9.65
CA SER A 2 -12.76 -8.11 9.64
C SER A 2 -13.08 -9.13 8.53
N SER A 3 -12.16 -9.38 7.60
CA SER A 3 -12.30 -10.38 6.53
C SER A 3 -11.48 -11.62 6.89
N PRO A 4 -12.10 -12.79 7.15
CA PRO A 4 -11.37 -14.02 7.41
C PRO A 4 -10.43 -14.40 6.26
N LYS A 5 -10.85 -14.14 5.02
CA LYS A 5 -10.06 -14.39 3.83
C LYS A 5 -8.80 -13.52 3.79
N GLU A 6 -8.94 -12.23 4.08
CA GLU A 6 -7.80 -11.29 4.10
C GLU A 6 -6.82 -11.64 5.23
N THR A 7 -7.34 -12.00 6.41
CA THR A 7 -6.50 -12.35 7.57
C THR A 7 -5.58 -13.52 7.27
N VAL A 8 -6.07 -14.58 6.61
CA VAL A 8 -5.23 -15.72 6.23
C VAL A 8 -4.30 -15.35 5.08
N TYR A 9 -4.83 -14.68 4.05
CA TYR A 9 -4.06 -14.32 2.86
C TYR A 9 -2.87 -13.39 3.16
N SER A 10 -3.09 -12.35 3.95
CA SER A 10 -2.06 -11.36 4.32
C SER A 10 -0.89 -11.92 5.14
N LEU A 11 -1.04 -13.12 5.73
CA LEU A 11 0.02 -13.81 6.49
C LEU A 11 0.68 -14.93 5.68
N SER A 12 0.21 -15.19 4.46
CA SER A 12 0.77 -16.20 3.56
C SER A 12 1.98 -15.67 2.80
N ALA A 13 2.63 -16.52 2.02
CA ALA A 13 3.71 -16.13 1.10
C ALA A 13 3.21 -15.64 -0.27
N GLU A 14 1.89 -15.56 -0.49
CA GLU A 14 1.31 -15.13 -1.77
C GLU A 14 1.43 -13.62 -2.04
N PRO A 15 1.05 -12.72 -1.11
CA PRO A 15 1.27 -11.29 -1.31
C PRO A 15 2.71 -10.90 -1.02
N GLU A 16 3.13 -9.75 -1.55
CA GLU A 16 4.40 -9.15 -1.21
C GLU A 16 4.30 -8.39 0.11
N HIS A 17 5.33 -8.51 0.96
CA HIS A 17 5.49 -7.72 2.17
C HIS A 17 6.70 -6.82 2.02
N GLN A 18 6.47 -5.52 1.96
CA GLN A 18 7.53 -4.51 1.85
C GLN A 18 7.64 -3.72 3.15
N ALA A 19 8.85 -3.34 3.56
CA ALA A 19 9.01 -2.41 4.67
C ALA A 19 8.28 -1.09 4.39
N PHE A 20 7.63 -0.52 5.40
CA PHE A 20 6.88 0.73 5.24
C PHE A 20 7.79 1.90 4.88
N ASP A 21 7.53 2.50 3.72
CA ASP A 21 8.05 3.79 3.29
C ASP A 21 6.86 4.67 2.83
N PRO A 22 6.67 5.88 3.39
CA PRO A 22 5.53 6.73 3.06
C PRO A 22 5.46 7.12 1.58
N LEU A 23 6.60 7.37 0.95
CA LEU A 23 6.66 7.82 -0.44
C LEU A 23 6.33 6.67 -1.39
N GLU A 24 6.85 5.47 -1.11
CA GLU A 24 6.49 4.26 -1.86
C GLU A 24 5.00 3.91 -1.68
N ALA A 25 4.46 4.05 -0.47
CA ALA A 25 3.05 3.83 -0.19
C ALA A 25 2.14 4.81 -0.95
N MET A 26 2.48 6.11 -0.96
CA MET A 26 1.72 7.14 -1.70
C MET A 26 1.73 6.92 -3.21
N ARG A 27 2.81 6.32 -3.74
CA ARG A 27 2.98 6.10 -5.19
C ARG A 27 2.47 4.75 -5.66
N THR A 28 2.05 3.87 -4.75
CA THR A 28 1.59 2.51 -5.06
C THR A 28 0.09 2.51 -5.36
N PRO A 29 -0.33 2.17 -6.60
CA PRO A 29 -1.75 2.01 -6.91
C PRO A 29 -2.35 0.82 -6.14
N TYR A 30 -3.63 0.92 -5.77
CA TYR A 30 -4.37 -0.16 -5.13
C TYR A 30 -5.78 -0.31 -5.74
N ARG A 31 -6.43 -1.45 -5.45
CA ARG A 31 -7.82 -1.73 -5.83
C ARG A 31 -8.58 -2.30 -4.65
N ILE A 32 -9.74 -1.72 -4.35
CA ILE A 32 -10.57 -2.09 -3.18
C ILE A 32 -11.31 -3.42 -3.33
N ASP A 33 -11.46 -3.93 -4.55
CA ASP A 33 -12.30 -5.08 -4.89
C ASP A 33 -11.50 -6.38 -5.07
N ILE A 34 -10.24 -6.41 -4.63
CA ILE A 34 -9.33 -7.55 -4.72
C ILE A 34 -8.59 -7.80 -3.40
N LEU A 35 -8.04 -9.00 -3.23
CA LEU A 35 -7.01 -9.25 -2.21
C LEU A 35 -5.78 -8.41 -2.54
N GLN A 36 -5.20 -7.74 -1.55
CA GLN A 36 -4.12 -6.78 -1.82
C GLN A 36 -2.82 -7.52 -2.19
N PRO A 37 -2.23 -7.26 -3.37
CA PRO A 37 -1.02 -7.95 -3.79
C PRO A 37 0.24 -7.50 -3.03
N LEU A 38 0.15 -6.42 -2.25
CA LEU A 38 1.26 -5.82 -1.52
C LEU A 38 0.74 -5.26 -0.17
N TYR A 39 1.47 -5.56 0.90
CA TYR A 39 1.29 -4.97 2.23
C TYR A 39 2.56 -4.23 2.66
N PHE A 40 2.40 -3.05 3.23
CA PHE A 40 3.50 -2.34 3.89
C PHE A 40 3.58 -2.71 5.36
N VAL A 41 4.72 -3.24 5.77
CA VAL A 41 4.99 -3.72 7.13
C VAL A 41 5.67 -2.62 7.93
N LEU A 42 4.99 -2.18 8.97
CA LEU A 42 5.57 -1.28 9.96
C LEU A 42 6.54 -2.06 10.87
N PRO A 43 7.69 -1.47 11.26
CA PRO A 43 8.54 -2.06 12.28
C PRO A 43 7.84 -2.10 13.64
N ASP A 44 7.05 -1.07 13.95
CA ASP A 44 6.21 -0.93 15.12
C ASP A 44 5.13 0.14 14.89
N LEU A 45 4.18 0.28 15.83
CA LEU A 45 3.13 1.30 15.74
C LEU A 45 3.65 2.74 15.93
N LYS A 46 4.77 2.95 16.63
CA LYS A 46 5.36 4.27 16.85
C LYS A 46 5.73 4.93 15.53
N ARG A 47 6.13 4.16 14.52
CA ARG A 47 6.43 4.66 13.17
C ARG A 47 5.30 5.53 12.59
N LEU A 48 4.03 5.21 12.84
CA LEU A 48 2.89 6.02 12.38
C LEU A 48 2.77 7.35 13.13
N PHE A 49 3.11 7.38 14.42
CA PHE A 49 3.17 8.63 15.18
C PHE A 49 4.32 9.50 14.71
N ASP A 50 5.47 8.91 14.42
CA ASP A 50 6.61 9.65 13.87
C ASP A 50 6.25 10.25 12.51
N LEU A 51 5.56 9.49 11.65
CA LEU A 51 5.07 9.97 10.36
C LEU A 51 4.14 11.17 10.49
N ALA A 52 3.29 11.19 11.53
CA ALA A 52 2.37 12.31 11.77
C ALA A 52 3.08 13.63 12.10
N HIS A 53 4.37 13.59 12.48
CA HIS A 53 5.20 14.77 12.72
C HIS A 53 6.11 15.12 11.53
N GLU A 54 6.08 14.33 10.44
CA GLU A 54 6.80 14.62 9.20
C GLU A 54 5.96 15.51 8.27
N ASP A 55 6.60 16.08 7.24
CA ASP A 55 5.91 16.87 6.22
C ASP A 55 5.16 15.98 5.22
N ILE A 56 3.97 15.52 5.62
CA ILE A 56 3.11 14.64 4.79
C ILE A 56 2.76 15.31 3.46
N MET A 57 2.47 16.61 3.47
CA MET A 57 2.05 17.31 2.25
C MET A 57 3.23 17.50 1.29
N GLY A 58 4.42 17.82 1.79
CA GLY A 58 5.64 17.82 0.99
C GLY A 58 5.96 16.44 0.39
N MET A 59 5.68 15.35 1.11
CA MET A 59 5.81 13.99 0.58
C MET A 59 4.78 13.70 -0.52
N VAL A 60 3.54 14.17 -0.40
CA VAL A 60 2.51 14.04 -1.44
C VAL A 60 2.95 14.75 -2.71
N GLU A 61 3.40 16.01 -2.63
CA GLU A 61 3.88 16.79 -3.78
C GLU A 61 5.07 16.10 -4.46
N LYS A 62 6.01 15.57 -3.67
CA LYS A 62 7.13 14.77 -4.17
C LYS A 62 6.63 13.52 -4.90
N GLY A 63 5.69 12.78 -4.31
CA GLY A 63 5.10 11.58 -4.90
C GLY A 63 4.39 11.85 -6.23
N MET A 64 3.63 12.94 -6.30
CA MET A 64 2.98 13.40 -7.54
C MET A 64 4.00 13.69 -8.64
N THR A 65 5.09 14.38 -8.31
CA THR A 65 6.17 14.70 -9.26
C THR A 65 6.86 13.46 -9.80
N MET A 66 7.02 12.43 -8.97
CA MET A 66 7.66 11.16 -9.33
C MET A 66 6.71 10.19 -10.06
N GLY A 67 5.41 10.48 -10.10
CA GLY A 67 4.39 9.62 -10.68
C GLY A 67 4.14 8.31 -9.92
N LEU A 68 3.08 7.61 -10.32
CA LEU A 68 2.70 6.33 -9.72
C LEU A 68 3.58 5.18 -10.24
N HIS A 69 3.78 4.17 -9.41
CA HIS A 69 4.35 2.89 -9.84
C HIS A 69 3.40 2.15 -10.78
N ALA A 70 3.94 1.16 -11.52
CA ALA A 70 3.11 0.24 -12.27
C ALA A 70 2.19 -0.55 -11.31
N PRO A 71 0.90 -0.70 -11.62
CA PRO A 71 -0.01 -1.50 -10.79
C PRO A 71 0.46 -2.96 -10.66
N LYS A 72 0.44 -3.50 -9.44
CA LYS A 72 0.70 -4.93 -9.17
C LYS A 72 -0.55 -5.82 -9.33
N PHE A 73 -1.60 -5.28 -9.95
CA PHE A 73 -2.87 -5.98 -10.18
C PHE A 73 -3.29 -5.88 -11.65
N ALA A 74 -4.06 -6.86 -12.11
CA ALA A 74 -4.62 -6.84 -13.45
C ALA A 74 -5.63 -5.68 -13.61
N PRO A 75 -5.74 -5.09 -14.82
CA PRO A 75 -6.77 -4.09 -15.12
C PRO A 75 -8.16 -4.60 -14.78
N LYS A 76 -9.07 -3.69 -14.43
CA LYS A 76 -10.48 -4.06 -14.24
C LYS A 76 -11.01 -4.63 -15.57
N PRO A 77 -11.65 -5.83 -15.57
CA PRO A 77 -12.26 -6.34 -16.79
C PRO A 77 -13.25 -5.31 -17.34
N LYS A 78 -13.24 -5.09 -18.65
CA LYS A 78 -14.29 -4.29 -19.30
C LYS A 78 -15.60 -5.05 -19.11
N ALA A 79 -16.64 -4.35 -18.66
CA ALA A 79 -17.99 -4.90 -18.69
C ALA A 79 -18.33 -5.23 -20.17
N ALA A 80 -18.89 -6.41 -20.39
CA ALA A 80 -19.32 -6.87 -21.70
C ALA A 80 -20.46 -6.01 -22.26
#